data_AF-A0A191WGR8-F1
#
_entry.id   AF-A0A191WGR8-F1
#
_cell.length_a   1.000
_cell.length_b   1.000
_cell.length_c   1.000
_cell.angle_alpha   90.00
_cell.angle_beta   90.00
_cell.angle_gamma   90.00
#
_symmetry.space_group_name_H-M   'P 1'
#
loop_
_entity.id
_entity.type
_entity.pdbx_description
1 polymer ?
#
loop_
_entity_poly.entity_id
_entity_poly.type
_entity_poly.pdbx_seq_one_letter_code
_entity_poly.pdbx_strand_id
1 'polypeptide(L)'
;MAGIDKEVGYRFLRDRYVQLRRGGLSAGDAVDALGFRSSRLPDWEALVGRDGRHHLRVDPSRERVFWAAFEGGADCDAACRAVGVARSTGYRWIQRRFGELRSSGVSLTRSIRVLRLTPRRAEAFERERQATERRKRNAATAAHRDALHASAGLVDAMLGETDATRRRRERADPVLAVDA
;
A
#
# COMPACT_ATOMS: atom_id res chain seq x y z
N MET A 1 -20.22 17.68 -24.29
CA MET A 1 -19.34 17.85 -23.10
C MET A 1 -19.86 16.93 -22.01
N ALA A 2 -19.18 15.81 -21.75
CA ALA A 2 -19.57 14.90 -20.68
C ALA A 2 -19.13 15.50 -19.34
N GLY A 3 -20.07 16.11 -18.61
CA GLY A 3 -19.81 16.60 -17.25
C GLY A 3 -19.57 15.42 -16.32
N ILE A 4 -18.56 15.52 -15.47
CA ILE A 4 -18.36 14.57 -14.37
C ILE A 4 -19.56 14.69 -13.43
N ASP A 5 -20.20 13.57 -13.12
CA ASP A 5 -21.29 13.53 -12.15
C ASP A 5 -20.87 14.18 -10.83
N LYS A 6 -21.79 14.95 -10.23
CA LYS A 6 -21.53 15.76 -9.04
C LYS A 6 -20.99 14.93 -7.87
N GLU A 7 -21.48 13.71 -7.68
CA GLU A 7 -21.02 12.84 -6.60
C GLU A 7 -19.64 12.25 -6.89
N VAL A 8 -19.32 12.01 -8.17
CA VAL A 8 -17.96 11.64 -8.59
C VAL A 8 -16.97 12.77 -8.33
N GLY A 9 -17.35 14.03 -8.61
CA GLY A 9 -16.54 15.21 -8.29
C GLY A 9 -16.29 15.37 -6.79
N TYR A 10 -17.34 15.25 -5.96
CA TYR A 10 -17.20 15.32 -4.51
C TYR A 10 -16.34 14.20 -3.93
N ARG A 11 -16.38 13.00 -4.53
CA ARG A 11 -15.49 11.90 -4.13
C ARG A 11 -14.02 12.26 -4.32
N PHE A 12 -13.65 12.82 -5.48
CA PHE A 12 -12.25 13.21 -5.74
C PHE A 12 -11.77 14.31 -4.80
N LEU A 13 -12.60 15.32 -4.54
CA LEU A 13 -12.28 16.41 -3.61
C LEU A 13 -12.11 15.90 -2.16
N ARG A 14 -13.02 15.02 -1.72
CA ARG A 14 -12.92 14.38 -0.40
C ARG A 14 -11.65 13.54 -0.26
N ASP A 15 -11.36 12.71 -1.25
CA ASP A 15 -10.23 11.78 -1.17
C ASP A 15 -8.90 12.56 -1.17
N ARG A 16 -8.82 13.66 -1.93
CA ARG A 16 -7.67 14.59 -1.89
C ARG A 16 -7.56 15.34 -0.57
N TYR A 17 -8.67 15.81 0.01
CA TYR A 17 -8.70 16.45 1.33
C TYR A 17 -8.14 15.54 2.42
N VAL A 18 -8.65 14.30 2.50
CA VAL A 18 -8.22 13.31 3.49
C VAL A 18 -6.75 12.95 3.31
N GLN A 19 -6.26 12.87 2.06
CA GLN A 19 -4.85 12.64 1.78
C GLN A 19 -3.95 13.76 2.32
N LEU A 20 -4.32 15.03 2.08
CA LEU A 20 -3.56 16.20 2.56
C LEU A 20 -3.54 16.25 4.10
N ARG A 21 -4.68 16.01 4.74
CA ARG A 21 -4.80 15.97 6.20
C ARG A 21 -3.95 14.88 6.83
N ARG A 22 -3.92 13.67 6.25
CA ARG A 22 -3.04 12.59 6.70
C ARG A 22 -1.56 12.82 6.40
N GLY A 23 -1.27 13.67 5.41
CA GLY A 23 0.06 14.18 5.12
C GLY A 23 0.55 15.25 6.10
N GLY A 24 -0.27 15.63 7.10
CA GLY A 24 0.11 16.54 8.17
C GLY A 24 -0.32 18.01 7.97
N LEU A 25 -0.95 18.36 6.85
CA LEU A 25 -1.47 19.72 6.63
C LEU A 25 -2.65 19.98 7.56
N SER A 26 -2.81 21.20 8.06
CA SER A 26 -3.99 21.59 8.85
C SER A 26 -5.28 21.57 7.99
N ALA A 27 -6.44 21.63 8.63
CA ALA A 27 -7.72 21.70 7.92
C ALA A 27 -7.85 22.94 7.02
N GLY A 28 -7.29 24.08 7.43
CA GLY A 28 -7.24 25.30 6.62
C GLY A 28 -6.34 25.14 5.40
N ASP A 29 -5.09 24.73 5.62
CA ASP A 29 -4.11 24.56 4.54
C ASP A 29 -4.55 23.52 3.51
N ALA A 30 -5.22 22.45 3.96
CA ALA A 30 -5.77 21.44 3.07
C ALA A 30 -6.90 21.99 2.17
N VAL A 31 -7.78 22.86 2.71
CA VAL A 31 -8.85 23.53 1.94
C VAL A 31 -8.25 24.52 0.94
N ASP A 32 -7.25 25.29 1.36
CA ASP A 32 -6.59 26.25 0.48
C ASP A 32 -5.83 25.55 -0.65
N ALA A 33 -5.16 24.43 -0.36
CA ALA A 33 -4.54 23.57 -1.36
C ALA A 33 -5.53 22.86 -2.30
N LEU A 34 -6.79 22.67 -1.87
CA LEU A 34 -7.88 22.18 -2.72
C LEU A 34 -8.48 23.27 -3.61
N GLY A 35 -8.34 24.55 -3.24
CA GLY A 35 -8.99 25.67 -3.91
C GLY A 35 -10.52 25.59 -3.88
N PHE A 36 -11.11 24.81 -2.95
CA PHE A 36 -12.54 24.53 -2.93
C PHE A 36 -13.07 24.36 -1.50
N ARG A 37 -14.15 25.08 -1.18
CA ARG A 37 -14.86 24.99 0.11
C ARG A 37 -16.17 24.23 -0.05
N SER A 38 -16.41 23.27 0.84
CA SER A 38 -17.63 22.47 0.85
C SER A 38 -18.28 22.47 2.23
N SER A 39 -19.62 22.49 2.28
CA SER A 39 -20.36 22.22 3.51
C SER A 39 -20.17 20.79 4.03
N ARG A 40 -19.66 19.87 3.20
CA ARG A 40 -19.35 18.48 3.57
C ARG A 40 -17.98 18.32 4.26
N LEU A 41 -17.21 19.39 4.44
CA LEU A 41 -15.89 19.35 5.08
C LEU A 41 -15.88 18.71 6.49
N PRO A 42 -16.86 18.96 7.38
CA PRO A 42 -16.92 18.28 8.69
C PRO A 42 -17.02 16.75 8.56
N ASP A 43 -17.81 16.26 7.60
CA ASP A 43 -17.92 14.82 7.32
C ASP A 43 -16.62 14.23 6.80
N TRP A 44 -15.85 15.01 6.03
CA TRP A 44 -14.55 14.58 5.49
C TRP A 44 -13.47 14.59 6.58
N GLU A 45 -13.49 15.57 7.48
CA GLU A 45 -12.57 15.65 8.62
C GLU A 45 -12.76 14.45 9.56
N ALA A 46 -14.00 14.00 9.76
CA ALA A 46 -14.29 12.77 10.51
C ALA A 46 -13.67 11.51 9.87
N LEU A 47 -13.28 11.55 8.59
CA LEU A 47 -12.58 10.45 7.90
C LEU A 47 -11.06 10.50 8.06
N VAL A 48 -10.48 11.62 8.48
CA VAL A 48 -9.02 11.79 8.60
C VAL A 48 -8.44 10.77 9.59
N GLY A 49 -9.08 10.63 10.76
CA GLY A 49 -8.74 9.65 11.79
C GLY A 49 -9.30 8.23 11.56
N ARG A 50 -10.15 8.04 10.55
CA ARG A 50 -10.71 6.71 10.21
C ARG A 50 -9.88 6.08 9.11
N ASP A 51 -9.11 5.07 9.44
CA ASP A 51 -8.22 4.35 8.53
C ASP A 51 -8.92 4.05 7.18
N GLY A 52 -8.45 4.70 6.10
CA GLY A 52 -9.22 5.02 4.88
C GLY A 52 -9.57 3.84 3.96
N ARG A 53 -9.65 2.61 4.49
CA ARG A 53 -9.97 1.39 3.74
C ARG A 53 -11.40 0.90 3.98
N HIS A 54 -12.31 1.76 4.46
CA HIS A 54 -13.58 1.27 5.03
C HIS A 54 -14.75 1.07 4.06
N HIS A 55 -14.84 1.78 2.93
CA HIS A 55 -15.99 1.63 2.02
C HIS A 55 -15.98 0.32 1.21
N LEU A 56 -14.88 -0.43 1.22
CA LEU A 56 -14.73 -1.77 0.62
C LEU A 56 -14.36 -2.86 1.64
N ARG A 57 -14.17 -2.49 2.91
CA ARG A 57 -13.99 -3.45 4.00
C ARG A 57 -15.38 -3.81 4.51
N VAL A 58 -15.80 -5.01 4.13
CA VAL A 58 -16.85 -5.71 4.86
C VAL A 58 -16.45 -5.74 6.33
N ASP A 59 -17.39 -5.36 7.20
CA ASP A 59 -17.24 -5.30 8.65
C ASP A 59 -16.54 -6.59 9.16
N PRO A 60 -15.43 -6.49 9.94
CA PRO A 60 -14.78 -7.65 10.55
C PRO A 60 -15.72 -8.56 11.33
N SER A 61 -16.84 -8.04 11.84
CA SER A 61 -17.89 -8.85 12.46
C SER A 61 -18.52 -9.85 11.46
N ARG A 62 -18.77 -9.43 10.22
CA ARG A 62 -19.31 -10.28 9.15
C ARG A 62 -18.32 -11.33 8.68
N GLU A 63 -17.03 -11.00 8.65
CA GLU A 63 -16.02 -12.03 8.34
C GLU A 63 -15.98 -13.12 9.41
N ARG A 64 -16.11 -12.77 10.70
CA ARG A 64 -16.22 -13.78 11.77
C ARG A 64 -17.45 -14.67 11.61
N VAL A 65 -18.61 -14.10 11.31
CA VAL A 65 -19.84 -14.88 11.10
C VAL A 65 -19.71 -15.77 9.86
N PHE A 66 -19.04 -15.30 8.80
CA PHE A 66 -18.74 -16.10 7.62
C PHE A 66 -17.89 -17.32 7.99
N TRP A 67 -16.80 -17.12 8.74
CA TRP A 67 -15.93 -18.21 9.15
C TRP A 67 -16.63 -19.18 10.08
N ALA A 68 -17.45 -18.70 11.03
CA ALA A 68 -18.25 -19.56 11.89
C ALA A 68 -19.21 -20.46 11.08
N ALA A 69 -19.92 -19.89 10.09
CA ALA A 69 -20.79 -20.67 9.21
C ALA A 69 -20.00 -21.67 8.34
N PHE A 70 -18.87 -21.23 7.78
CA PHE A 70 -18.03 -22.05 6.92
C PHE A 70 -17.40 -23.22 7.70
N GLU A 71 -16.79 -22.95 8.86
CA GLU A 71 -16.21 -23.96 9.76
C GLU A 71 -17.29 -24.90 10.33
N GLY A 72 -18.52 -24.40 10.50
CA GLY A 72 -19.71 -25.19 10.82
C GLY A 72 -20.25 -26.07 9.67
N GLY A 73 -19.59 -26.08 8.51
CA GLY A 73 -19.91 -26.98 7.40
C GLY A 73 -20.61 -26.34 6.22
N ALA A 74 -21.06 -25.08 6.30
CA ALA A 74 -21.66 -24.38 5.16
C ALA A 74 -20.65 -24.25 4.00
N ASP A 75 -21.08 -24.38 2.75
CA ASP A 75 -20.23 -24.03 1.61
C ASP A 75 -20.03 -22.49 1.53
N CYS A 76 -19.15 -22.05 0.62
CA CYS A 76 -18.84 -20.63 0.48
C CYS A 76 -20.09 -19.79 0.14
N ASP A 77 -21.00 -20.31 -0.68
CA ASP A 77 -22.15 -19.56 -1.16
C ASP A 77 -23.20 -19.42 -0.04
N ALA A 78 -23.42 -20.48 0.74
CA ALA A 78 -24.24 -20.46 1.95
C ALA A 78 -23.65 -19.55 3.04
N ALA A 79 -22.34 -19.62 3.29
CA ALA A 79 -21.67 -18.74 4.24
C ALA A 79 -21.72 -17.26 3.82
N CYS A 80 -21.62 -16.96 2.52
CA CYS A 80 -21.80 -15.59 2.00
C CYS A 80 -23.23 -15.08 2.19
N ARG A 81 -24.24 -15.92 1.93
CA ARG A 81 -25.65 -15.59 2.16
C ARG A 81 -25.92 -15.26 3.64
N ALA A 82 -25.35 -16.03 4.56
CA ALA A 82 -25.51 -15.83 6.01
C ALA A 82 -25.03 -14.45 6.49
N VAL A 83 -24.11 -13.80 5.77
CA VAL A 83 -23.54 -12.49 6.15
C VAL A 83 -23.85 -11.37 5.17
N GLY A 84 -24.70 -11.63 4.17
CA GLY A 84 -25.14 -10.65 3.18
C GLY A 84 -24.01 -10.07 2.33
N VAL A 85 -23.05 -10.90 1.89
CA VAL A 85 -21.94 -10.46 1.02
C VAL A 85 -21.96 -11.17 -0.32
N ALA A 86 -21.39 -10.51 -1.33
CA ALA A 86 -21.18 -11.12 -2.63
C ALA A 86 -20.18 -12.28 -2.55
N ARG A 87 -20.39 -13.29 -3.39
CA ARG A 87 -19.53 -14.48 -3.56
C ARG A 87 -18.04 -14.14 -3.75
N SER A 88 -17.74 -13.08 -4.49
CA SER A 88 -16.37 -12.59 -4.72
C SER A 88 -15.67 -12.19 -3.41
N THR A 89 -16.41 -11.64 -2.44
CA THR A 89 -15.89 -11.28 -1.12
C THR A 89 -15.54 -12.53 -0.32
N GLY A 90 -16.43 -13.53 -0.31
CA GLY A 90 -16.16 -14.82 0.34
C GLY A 90 -14.89 -15.48 -0.19
N TYR A 91 -14.73 -15.57 -1.52
CA TYR A 91 -13.50 -16.14 -2.08
C TYR A 91 -12.25 -15.30 -1.79
N ARG A 92 -12.36 -13.97 -1.71
CA ARG A 92 -11.24 -13.12 -1.28
C ARG A 92 -10.80 -13.45 0.14
N TRP A 93 -11.73 -13.67 1.06
CA TRP A 93 -11.41 -14.10 2.42
C TRP A 93 -10.77 -15.48 2.46
N ILE A 94 -11.33 -16.46 1.72
CA ILE A 94 -10.76 -17.80 1.63
C ILE A 94 -9.35 -17.77 1.03
N GLN A 95 -9.13 -16.97 -0.02
CA GLN A 95 -7.81 -16.81 -0.64
C GLN A 95 -6.80 -16.19 0.33
N ARG A 96 -7.21 -15.19 1.11
CA ARG A 96 -6.35 -14.58 2.14
C ARG A 96 -5.97 -15.62 3.20
N ARG A 97 -6.95 -16.35 3.73
CA ARG A 97 -6.73 -17.43 4.72
C ARG A 97 -5.83 -18.54 4.16
N PHE A 98 -5.99 -18.88 2.88
CA PHE A 98 -5.09 -19.80 2.19
C PHE A 98 -3.65 -19.28 2.22
N GLY A 99 -3.44 -18.02 1.85
CA GLY A 99 -2.12 -17.37 1.88
C GLY A 99 -1.50 -17.35 3.29
N GLU A 100 -2.30 -17.05 4.32
CA GLU A 100 -1.90 -17.08 5.73
C GLU A 100 -1.44 -18.49 6.14
N LEU A 101 -2.27 -19.51 5.91
CA LEU A 101 -1.93 -20.91 6.21
C LEU A 101 -0.61 -21.33 5.53
N ARG A 102 -0.46 -21.01 4.24
CA ARG A 102 0.74 -21.35 3.48
C ARG A 102 1.98 -20.62 3.99
N SER A 103 1.84 -19.38 4.45
CA SER A 103 2.93 -18.57 5.01
C SER A 103 3.33 -19.05 6.41
N SER A 104 2.38 -19.60 7.18
CA SER A 104 2.63 -20.27 8.47
C SER A 104 3.17 -21.69 8.35
N GLY A 105 3.55 -22.14 7.14
CA GLY A 105 4.15 -23.47 6.92
C GLY A 105 3.16 -24.62 6.77
N VAL A 106 1.84 -24.37 6.80
CA VAL A 106 0.83 -25.42 6.59
C VAL A 106 0.92 -25.94 5.16
N SER A 107 1.00 -27.27 5.00
CA SER A 107 1.15 -27.92 3.69
C SER A 107 -0.03 -27.63 2.75
N LEU A 108 0.20 -27.68 1.44
CA LEU A 108 -0.83 -27.45 0.43
C LEU A 108 -2.03 -28.38 0.63
N THR A 109 -1.78 -29.68 0.82
CA THR A 109 -2.82 -30.70 1.06
C THR A 109 -3.67 -30.38 2.30
N ARG A 110 -3.04 -29.93 3.39
CA ARG A 110 -3.76 -29.56 4.60
C ARG A 110 -4.59 -28.28 4.40
N SER A 111 -4.04 -27.27 3.72
CA SER A 111 -4.79 -26.05 3.39
C SER A 111 -6.00 -26.33 2.50
N ILE A 112 -5.86 -27.22 1.51
CA ILE A 112 -6.97 -27.66 0.64
C ILE A 112 -8.08 -28.30 1.48
N ARG A 113 -7.71 -29.21 2.39
CA ARG A 113 -8.67 -29.89 3.26
C ARG A 113 -9.40 -28.92 4.19
N VAL A 114 -8.66 -28.08 4.90
CA VAL A 114 -9.22 -27.10 5.87
C VAL A 114 -10.17 -26.12 5.16
N LEU A 115 -9.78 -25.65 3.97
CA LEU A 115 -10.57 -24.69 3.21
C LEU A 115 -11.53 -25.33 2.21
N ARG A 116 -11.65 -26.67 2.21
CA ARG A 116 -12.52 -27.47 1.33
C ARG A 116 -12.44 -27.01 -0.13
N LEU A 117 -11.21 -26.77 -0.61
CA LEU A 117 -10.96 -26.26 -1.95
C LEU A 117 -11.05 -27.38 -2.99
N THR A 118 -11.58 -27.04 -4.16
CA THR A 118 -11.42 -27.89 -5.34
C THR A 118 -9.98 -27.82 -5.85
N PRO A 119 -9.46 -28.86 -6.53
CA PRO A 119 -8.10 -28.86 -7.08
C PRO A 119 -7.80 -27.61 -7.94
N ARG A 120 -8.69 -27.29 -8.87
CA ARG A 120 -8.58 -26.10 -9.75
C ARG A 120 -8.44 -24.79 -8.97
N ARG A 121 -9.13 -24.64 -7.83
CA ARG A 121 -9.03 -23.43 -7.01
C ARG A 121 -7.76 -23.40 -6.19
N ALA A 122 -7.35 -24.54 -5.65
CA ALA A 122 -6.09 -24.65 -4.94
C ALA A 122 -4.91 -24.24 -5.84
N GLU A 123 -4.91 -24.70 -7.10
CA GLU A 123 -3.93 -24.30 -8.11
C GLU A 123 -3.97 -22.80 -8.40
N ALA A 124 -5.16 -22.21 -8.56
CA ALA A 124 -5.28 -20.77 -8.79
C ALA A 124 -4.74 -19.96 -7.61
N PHE A 125 -5.05 -20.36 -6.37
CA PHE A 125 -4.57 -19.67 -5.17
C PHE A 125 -3.08 -19.83 -4.96
N GLU A 126 -2.53 -21.03 -5.21
CA GLU A 126 -1.08 -21.25 -5.10
C GLU A 126 -0.32 -20.47 -6.18
N ARG A 127 -0.84 -20.39 -7.42
CA ARG A 127 -0.25 -19.54 -8.47
C ARG A 127 -0.24 -18.06 -8.07
N GLU A 128 -1.36 -17.53 -7.60
CA GLU A 128 -1.44 -16.11 -7.19
C GLU A 128 -0.52 -15.82 -5.99
N ARG A 129 -0.43 -16.76 -5.02
CA ARG A 129 0.50 -16.67 -3.89
C ARG A 129 1.94 -16.60 -4.38
N GLN A 130 2.35 -17.53 -5.25
CA GLN A 130 3.71 -17.55 -5.80
C GLN A 130 4.02 -16.30 -6.62
N ALA A 131 3.07 -15.82 -7.41
CA ALA A 131 3.21 -14.56 -8.16
C ALA A 131 3.41 -13.36 -7.22
N THR A 132 2.61 -13.30 -6.13
CA THR A 132 2.73 -12.25 -5.12
C THR A 132 4.08 -12.29 -4.41
N GLU A 133 4.55 -13.47 -4.01
CA GLU A 133 5.86 -13.63 -3.37
C GLU A 133 7.01 -13.28 -4.31
N ARG A 134 6.92 -13.63 -5.60
CA ARG A 134 7.88 -13.19 -6.62
C ARG A 134 7.90 -11.67 -6.76
N ARG A 135 6.73 -11.03 -6.84
CA ARG A 135 6.63 -9.56 -6.89
C ARG A 135 7.28 -8.90 -5.67
N LYS A 136 7.01 -9.40 -4.46
CA LYS A 136 7.62 -8.90 -3.21
C LYS A 136 9.14 -9.04 -3.22
N ARG A 137 9.66 -10.21 -3.62
CA ARG A 137 11.11 -10.43 -3.72
C ARG A 137 11.75 -9.51 -4.73
N ASN A 138 11.17 -9.39 -5.92
CA ASN A 138 11.67 -8.50 -6.97
C ASN A 138 11.66 -7.03 -6.51
N ALA A 139 10.61 -6.60 -5.82
CA ALA A 139 10.52 -5.26 -5.24
C ALA A 139 11.59 -5.02 -4.17
N ALA A 140 11.84 -6.00 -3.28
CA ALA A 140 12.90 -5.91 -2.29
C ALA A 140 14.29 -5.84 -2.95
N THR A 141 14.54 -6.62 -4.00
CA THR A 141 15.81 -6.57 -4.75
C THR A 141 15.99 -5.23 -5.47
N ALA A 142 14.92 -4.68 -6.07
CA ALA A 142 14.97 -3.37 -6.71
C ALA A 142 15.26 -2.27 -5.69
N ALA A 143 14.53 -2.25 -4.57
CA ALA A 143 14.75 -1.29 -3.49
C ALA A 143 16.18 -1.36 -2.92
N HIS A 144 16.76 -2.56 -2.80
CA HIS A 144 18.14 -2.72 -2.38
C HIS A 144 19.13 -2.13 -3.39
N ARG A 145 18.93 -2.37 -4.69
CA ARG A 145 19.76 -1.78 -5.75
C ARG A 145 19.65 -0.25 -5.77
N ASP A 146 18.45 0.29 -5.64
CA ASP A 146 18.23 1.73 -5.59
C ASP A 146 18.95 2.36 -4.38
N ALA A 147 18.94 1.69 -3.23
CA ALA A 147 19.66 2.15 -2.04
C ALA A 147 21.19 2.16 -2.22
N LEU A 148 21.74 1.15 -2.91
CA LEU A 148 23.17 1.10 -3.24
C LEU A 148 23.57 2.22 -4.21
N HIS A 149 22.76 2.47 -5.25
CA HIS A 149 23.00 3.57 -6.18
C HIS A 149 22.91 4.93 -5.50
N ALA A 150 21.92 5.14 -4.64
CA ALA A 150 21.80 6.38 -3.86
C ALA A 150 23.02 6.59 -2.95
N SER A 151 23.51 5.52 -2.31
CA SER A 151 24.69 5.58 -1.45
C SER A 151 25.96 5.90 -2.24
N ALA A 152 26.14 5.30 -3.42
CA ALA A 152 27.27 5.60 -4.31
C ALA A 152 27.28 7.06 -4.76
N GLY A 153 26.12 7.60 -5.15
CA GLY A 153 25.99 9.01 -5.52
C GLY A 153 26.36 9.99 -4.39
N LEU A 154 26.07 9.64 -3.13
CA LEU A 154 26.50 10.44 -1.98
C LEU A 154 28.03 10.43 -1.79
N VAL A 155 28.67 9.28 -2.01
CA VAL A 155 30.14 9.16 -1.95
C VAL A 155 30.80 9.97 -3.06
N ASP A 156 30.30 9.86 -4.30
CA ASP A 156 30.84 10.62 -5.44
C ASP A 156 30.68 12.14 -5.22
N ALA A 157 29.54 12.57 -4.66
CA ALA A 157 29.33 13.98 -4.31
C ALA A 157 30.31 14.47 -3.23
N MET A 158 30.52 13.69 -2.17
CA MET A 158 31.49 14.03 -1.11
C MET A 158 32.92 14.11 -1.65
N LEU A 159 33.32 13.16 -2.49
CA LEU A 159 34.65 13.17 -3.11
C LEU A 159 34.82 14.38 -4.06
N GLY A 160 33.80 14.71 -4.85
CA GLY A 160 33.79 15.89 -5.71
C GLY A 160 33.90 17.21 -4.93
N GLU A 161 33.23 17.32 -3.78
CA GLU A 161 33.35 18.48 -2.89
C GLU A 161 34.75 18.60 -2.29
N THR A 162 35.35 17.48 -1.85
CA THR A 162 36.74 17.48 -1.34
C THR A 162 37.76 17.89 -2.41
N ASP A 163 37.54 17.48 -3.66
CA ASP A 163 38.39 17.89 -4.78
C ASP A 163 38.23 19.36 -5.13
N ALA A 164 36.99 19.88 -5.12
CA ALA A 164 36.73 21.29 -5.36
C ALA A 164 37.31 22.18 -4.25
N THR A 165 37.22 21.76 -2.99
CA THR A 165 37.84 22.48 -1.85
C THR A 165 39.36 22.44 -1.90
N ARG A 166 39.96 21.30 -2.28
CA ARG A 166 41.42 21.19 -2.52
C ARG A 166 41.90 22.17 -3.60
N ARG A 167 41.27 22.20 -4.77
CA ARG A 167 41.63 23.12 -5.87
C ARG A 167 41.49 24.59 -5.49
N ARG A 168 40.51 24.93 -4.63
CA ARG A 168 40.36 26.31 -4.12
C ARG A 168 41.50 26.70 -3.19
N ARG A 169 41.99 25.78 -2.33
CA ARG A 169 43.17 26.01 -1.50
C ARG A 169 44.43 26.19 -2.34
N GLU A 170 44.66 25.31 -3.32
CA GLU A 170 45.82 25.40 -4.22
C GLU A 170 45.85 26.70 -5.04
N ARG A 171 44.69 27.27 -5.38
CA ARG A 171 44.60 28.59 -6.02
C ARG A 171 44.76 29.77 -5.07
N ALA A 172 44.53 29.56 -3.77
CA ALA A 172 44.63 30.59 -2.74
C ALA A 172 46.03 30.70 -2.13
N ASP A 173 46.92 29.75 -2.39
CA ASP A 173 48.36 29.84 -2.13
C ASP A 173 49.09 30.32 -3.41
N PRO A 174 49.25 31.63 -3.64
CA PRO A 174 50.28 32.09 -4.55
C PRO A 174 51.63 31.84 -3.88
N VAL A 175 52.40 30.93 -4.48
CA VAL A 175 53.81 30.70 -4.16
C VAL A 175 54.52 32.04 -4.03
N LEU A 176 54.95 32.37 -2.81
CA LEU A 176 56.03 33.30 -2.54
C LEU A 176 57.31 32.68 -3.12
N ALA A 177 57.49 32.75 -4.45
CA ALA A 177 58.79 32.65 -5.09
C ALA A 177 59.32 34.08 -5.08
N VAL A 178 60.08 34.46 -4.05
CA VAL A 178 61.55 34.45 -4.05
C VAL A 178 62.08 35.21 -5.25
N ASP A 179 62.10 36.55 -5.12
CA ASP A 179 63.09 37.39 -5.79
C ASP A 179 64.38 37.30 -4.96
N ALA A 180 65.45 36.84 -5.59
CA ALA A 180 66.84 36.90 -5.13
C ALA A 180 67.66 37.67 -6.17
#